data_AF-A0A392QVJ5-F1
#
_entry.id   AF-A0A392QVJ5-F1
#
_cell.length_a   1.000
_cell.length_b   1.000
_cell.length_c   1.000
_cell.angle_alpha   90.00
_cell.angle_beta   90.00
_cell.angle_gamma   90.00
#
_symmetry.space_group_name_H-M   'P 1'
#
loop_
_entity.id
_entity.type
_entity.pdbx_description
1 polymer ?
#
loop_
_entity_poly.entity_id
_entity_poly.type
_entity_poly.pdbx_seq_one_letter_code
_entity_poly.pdbx_strand_id
1 'polypeptide(L)'
;DDHIMSSTGVQQGDPLGPLLFALVLHPLIHKIQDNCKLLLHAWYLDEGTVVEDSREMAKALGIIRETSPRLGLTLNIRKTEMFWPSCDGSKLREGLFPSDIGRPVLGVKLLGGAVSRDIAKGPTE
;
A
#
# COMPACT_ATOMS: atom_id res chain seq x y z
N ASP A 1 -15.96 14.93 -33.17
CA ASP A 1 -14.68 15.33 -32.60
C ASP A 1 -14.61 14.92 -31.13
N ASP A 2 -14.30 13.65 -30.88
CA ASP A 2 -14.21 13.07 -29.53
C ASP A 2 -12.73 12.94 -29.14
N HIS A 3 -12.08 14.07 -28.88
CA HIS A 3 -10.70 14.07 -28.36
C HIS A 3 -10.71 14.23 -26.84
N ILE A 4 -10.19 13.21 -26.13
CA ILE A 4 -9.90 13.29 -24.70
C ILE A 4 -8.53 13.95 -24.55
N MET A 5 -8.50 15.18 -24.03
CA MET A 5 -7.26 15.89 -23.74
C MET A 5 -6.58 15.29 -22.50
N SER A 6 -5.34 14.83 -22.64
CA SER A 6 -4.53 14.36 -21.50
C SER A 6 -3.98 15.56 -20.73
N SER A 7 -4.73 16.04 -19.74
CA SER A 7 -4.38 17.24 -18.96
C SER A 7 -3.47 16.97 -17.75
N THR A 8 -3.34 15.71 -17.33
CA THR A 8 -2.58 15.30 -16.13
C THR A 8 -2.06 13.87 -16.27
N GLY A 9 -0.85 13.62 -15.80
CA GLY A 9 -0.21 12.30 -15.85
C GLY A 9 0.58 12.07 -17.14
N VAL A 10 1.35 11.00 -17.13
CA VAL A 10 2.16 10.52 -18.27
C VAL A 10 1.33 9.57 -19.13
N GLN A 11 1.60 9.52 -20.44
CA GLN A 11 0.86 8.64 -21.34
C GLN A 11 1.24 7.18 -21.13
N GLN A 12 0.29 6.26 -21.33
CA GLN A 12 0.59 4.83 -21.30
C GLN A 12 1.54 4.48 -22.45
N GLY A 13 2.62 3.76 -22.13
CA GLY A 13 3.68 3.46 -23.09
C GLY A 13 4.77 4.54 -23.19
N ASP A 14 4.64 5.65 -22.43
CA ASP A 14 5.76 6.58 -22.24
C ASP A 14 6.91 5.87 -21.49
N PRO A 15 8.10 5.74 -22.09
CA PRO A 15 9.23 5.07 -21.45
C PRO A 15 9.69 5.76 -20.16
N LEU A 16 9.43 7.06 -20.00
CA LEU A 16 9.77 7.83 -18.80
C LEU A 16 8.63 7.85 -17.77
N GLY A 17 7.43 7.40 -18.15
CA GLY A 17 6.25 7.43 -17.30
C GLY A 17 6.48 6.81 -15.90
N PRO A 18 7.04 5.59 -15.82
CA PRO A 18 7.37 4.95 -14.54
C PRO A 18 8.36 5.76 -13.69
N LEU A 19 9.39 6.36 -14.31
CA LEU A 19 10.39 7.17 -13.61
C LEU A 19 9.76 8.43 -13.03
N LEU A 20 8.94 9.14 -13.82
CA LEU A 20 8.26 10.36 -13.38
C LEU A 20 7.29 10.05 -12.23
N PHE A 21 6.56 8.94 -12.30
CA PHE A 21 5.71 8.48 -11.21
C PHE A 21 6.53 8.20 -9.93
N ALA A 22 7.64 7.47 -10.06
CA ALA A 22 8.52 7.17 -8.94
C ALA A 22 9.07 8.44 -8.28
N LEU A 23 9.45 9.46 -9.06
CA LEU A 23 9.90 10.75 -8.54
C LEU A 23 8.81 11.49 -7.77
N VAL A 24 7.57 11.45 -8.23
CA VAL A 24 6.42 12.04 -7.50
C VAL A 24 6.15 11.29 -6.20
N LEU A 25 6.29 9.96 -6.20
CA LEU A 25 6.06 9.11 -5.03
C LEU A 25 7.19 9.23 -3.98
N HIS A 26 8.42 9.52 -4.42
CA HIS A 26 9.61 9.49 -3.58
C HIS A 26 9.55 10.34 -2.31
N PRO A 27 9.03 11.60 -2.31
CA PRO A 27 8.86 12.39 -1.10
C PRO A 27 7.89 11.77 -0.09
N LEU A 28 6.82 11.09 -0.57
CA LEU A 28 5.88 10.38 0.30
C LEU A 28 6.59 9.21 1.00
N ILE A 29 7.36 8.43 0.25
CA ILE A 29 8.13 7.29 0.78
C ILE A 29 9.10 7.80 1.86
N HIS A 30 9.88 8.84 1.58
CA HIS A 30 10.79 9.42 2.58
C HIS A 30 10.05 9.91 3.83
N LYS A 31 8.93 10.61 3.66
CA LYS A 31 8.14 11.08 4.80
C LYS A 31 7.65 9.92 5.67
N ILE A 32 7.25 8.78 5.09
CA ILE A 32 6.89 7.59 5.85
C ILE A 32 8.12 7.03 6.56
N GLN A 33 9.25 6.90 5.88
CA GLN A 33 10.51 6.37 6.47
C GLN A 33 11.01 7.21 7.65
N ASP A 34 10.94 8.54 7.55
CA ASP A 34 11.43 9.45 8.59
C ASP A 34 10.51 9.50 9.82
N ASN A 35 9.22 9.19 9.63
CA ASN A 35 8.22 9.30 10.68
C ASN A 35 7.79 7.95 11.26
N CYS A 36 8.02 6.83 10.58
CA CYS A 36 7.60 5.52 11.02
C CYS A 36 8.80 4.60 11.21
N LYS A 37 8.73 3.74 12.23
CA LYS A 37 9.65 2.59 12.32
C LYS A 37 8.92 1.42 11.69
N LEU A 38 9.42 0.90 10.58
CA LEU A 38 8.76 -0.17 9.82
C LEU A 38 9.73 -1.33 9.62
N LEU A 39 9.24 -2.56 9.80
CA LEU A 39 10.01 -3.77 9.52
C LEU A 39 10.21 -3.98 8.02
N LEU A 40 9.15 -3.76 7.23
CA LEU A 40 9.19 -3.76 5.77
C LEU A 40 8.61 -2.45 5.26
N HIS A 41 9.31 -1.84 4.30
CA HIS A 41 8.87 -0.65 3.59
C HIS A 41 9.35 -0.74 2.14
N ALA A 42 8.55 -1.39 1.30
CA ALA A 42 8.89 -1.71 -0.07
C ALA A 42 7.86 -1.10 -1.03
N TRP A 43 8.34 -0.56 -2.14
CA TRP A 43 7.48 0.07 -3.15
C TRP A 43 7.94 -0.35 -4.53
N TYR A 44 6.98 -0.70 -5.37
CA TYR A 44 7.16 -0.87 -6.79
C TYR A 44 6.07 -0.10 -7.52
N LEU A 45 6.41 1.10 -7.99
CA LEU A 45 5.43 2.03 -8.58
C LEU A 45 4.24 2.24 -7.63
N ASP A 46 3.01 2.01 -8.09
CA ASP A 46 1.78 2.19 -7.31
C ASP A 46 1.54 1.08 -6.28
N GLU A 47 2.28 -0.02 -6.36
CA GLU A 47 2.20 -1.15 -5.44
C GLU A 47 3.16 -0.95 -4.25
N GLY A 48 2.61 -0.44 -3.14
CA GLY A 48 3.32 -0.26 -1.88
C GLY A 48 3.00 -1.36 -0.86
N THR A 49 4.02 -1.88 -0.19
CA THR A 49 3.85 -2.74 0.98
C THR A 49 4.61 -2.20 2.18
N VAL A 50 3.87 -2.06 3.29
CA VAL A 50 4.40 -1.73 4.61
C VAL A 50 4.00 -2.81 5.61
N VAL A 51 4.95 -3.25 6.42
CA VAL A 51 4.70 -4.22 7.49
C VAL A 51 5.29 -3.68 8.77
N GLU A 52 4.41 -3.50 9.75
CA GLU A 52 4.79 -3.34 11.15
C GLU A 52 3.57 -3.55 12.08
N ASP A 53 3.69 -3.23 13.36
CA ASP A 53 2.60 -3.16 14.30
C ASP A 53 1.54 -2.10 13.93
N SER A 54 0.34 -2.28 14.47
CA SER A 54 -0.83 -1.47 14.15
C SER A 54 -0.69 0.04 14.36
N ARG A 55 0.14 0.48 15.32
CA ARG A 55 0.36 1.90 15.59
C ARG A 55 1.17 2.54 14.46
N GLU A 56 2.28 1.90 14.09
CA GLU A 56 3.13 2.37 13.00
C GLU A 56 2.41 2.25 11.66
N MET A 57 1.63 1.19 11.43
CA MET A 57 0.77 1.07 10.25
C MET A 57 -0.28 2.18 10.16
N ALA A 58 -0.96 2.51 11.26
CA ALA A 58 -1.95 3.59 11.29
C ALA A 58 -1.30 4.96 11.04
N LYS A 59 -0.09 5.18 11.58
CA LYS A 59 0.70 6.38 11.33
C LYS A 59 1.09 6.51 9.86
N ALA A 60 1.62 5.43 9.26
CA ALA A 60 1.96 5.40 7.84
C ALA A 60 0.75 5.67 6.95
N LEU A 61 -0.40 5.03 7.24
CA LEU A 61 -1.65 5.28 6.51
C LEU A 61 -2.12 6.73 6.64
N GLY A 62 -1.97 7.33 7.83
CA GLY A 62 -2.24 8.75 8.06
C GLY A 62 -1.38 9.66 7.17
N ILE A 63 -0.07 9.40 7.11
CA ILE A 63 0.87 10.14 6.26
C ILE A 63 0.47 10.02 4.78
N ILE A 64 0.13 8.82 4.32
CA ILE A 64 -0.33 8.58 2.93
C ILE A 64 -1.57 9.41 2.65
N ARG A 65 -2.59 9.37 3.53
CA ARG A 65 -3.85 10.11 3.35
C ARG A 65 -3.67 11.62 3.33
N GLU A 66 -2.77 12.13 4.15
CA GLU A 66 -2.51 13.58 4.23
C GLU A 66 -1.64 14.09 3.08
N THR A 67 -0.64 13.30 2.66
CA THR A 67 0.43 13.75 1.77
C THR A 67 0.15 13.41 0.31
N SER A 68 -0.45 12.23 0.02
CA SER A 68 -0.72 11.80 -1.36
C SER A 68 -1.57 12.79 -2.18
N PRO A 69 -2.62 13.44 -1.64
CA PRO A 69 -3.44 14.36 -2.46
C PRO A 69 -2.66 15.59 -2.92
N ARG A 70 -1.67 16.04 -2.13
CA ARG A 70 -0.79 17.17 -2.49
C ARG A 70 0.15 16.82 -3.66
N LEU A 71 0.38 15.53 -3.88
CA LEU A 71 1.18 14.99 -4.99
C LEU A 71 0.30 14.60 -6.19
N GLY A 72 -1.02 14.88 -6.14
CA GLY A 72 -1.97 14.44 -7.17
C GLY A 72 -2.26 12.92 -7.12
N LEU A 73 -1.92 12.26 -6.03
CA LEU A 73 -2.12 10.81 -5.83
C LEU A 73 -3.31 10.58 -4.90
N THR A 74 -4.06 9.51 -5.14
CA THR A 74 -5.16 9.08 -4.25
C THR A 74 -5.01 7.61 -3.91
N LEU A 75 -5.03 7.29 -2.63
CA LEU A 75 -5.00 5.90 -2.17
C LEU A 75 -6.32 5.20 -2.48
N ASN A 76 -6.26 4.12 -3.25
CA ASN A 76 -7.41 3.29 -3.54
C ASN A 76 -7.69 2.30 -2.41
N ILE A 77 -8.46 2.72 -1.41
CA ILE A 77 -8.80 1.91 -0.23
C ILE A 77 -9.41 0.55 -0.59
N ARG A 78 -10.20 0.48 -1.68
CA ARG A 78 -10.85 -0.77 -2.11
C ARG A 78 -9.87 -1.81 -2.67
N LYS A 79 -8.70 -1.36 -3.14
CA LYS A 79 -7.61 -2.24 -3.59
C LYS A 79 -6.55 -2.47 -2.50
N THR A 80 -6.56 -1.66 -1.45
CA THR A 80 -5.63 -1.84 -0.32
C THR A 80 -6.10 -2.98 0.58
N GLU A 81 -5.20 -3.90 0.88
CA GLU A 81 -5.44 -5.02 1.79
C GLU A 81 -4.61 -4.87 3.06
N MET A 82 -5.22 -5.21 4.19
CA MET A 82 -4.56 -5.31 5.48
C MET A 82 -4.64 -6.75 5.97
N PHE A 83 -3.49 -7.41 6.04
CA PHE A 83 -3.39 -8.76 6.58
C PHE A 83 -2.81 -8.73 7.98
N TRP A 84 -3.56 -9.25 8.94
CA TRP A 84 -3.12 -9.32 10.33
C TRP A 84 -3.39 -10.71 10.93
N PRO A 85 -2.48 -11.67 10.68
CA PRO A 85 -2.67 -13.07 11.02
C PRO A 85 -2.83 -13.38 12.52
N SER A 86 -2.36 -12.49 13.39
CA SER A 86 -2.36 -12.65 14.86
C SER A 86 -3.34 -11.72 15.58
N CYS A 87 -4.21 -11.02 14.84
CA CYS A 87 -5.21 -10.14 15.41
C CYS A 87 -6.43 -10.94 15.85
N ASP A 88 -6.73 -10.86 17.13
CA ASP A 88 -7.92 -11.42 17.76
C ASP A 88 -9.06 -10.40 17.83
N GLY A 89 -9.16 -9.47 16.86
CA GLY A 89 -10.24 -8.46 16.76
C GLY A 89 -10.25 -7.39 17.88
N SER A 90 -9.95 -7.76 19.12
CA SER A 90 -9.83 -6.94 20.32
C SER A 90 -8.71 -5.90 20.23
N LYS A 91 -7.67 -6.19 19.44
CA LYS A 91 -6.51 -5.31 19.21
C LYS A 91 -6.79 -4.20 18.20
N LEU A 92 -7.88 -4.29 17.45
CA LEU A 92 -8.22 -3.30 16.45
C LEU A 92 -9.15 -2.25 17.08
N ARG A 93 -8.57 -1.10 17.44
CA ARG A 93 -9.38 0.04 17.88
C ARG A 93 -10.30 0.48 16.74
N GLU A 94 -11.57 0.68 17.06
CA GLU A 94 -12.55 1.22 16.12
C GLU A 94 -12.05 2.56 15.56
N GLY A 95 -12.14 2.74 14.24
CA GLY A 95 -11.67 3.93 13.54
C GLY A 95 -10.17 4.01 13.24
N LEU A 96 -9.34 3.05 13.68
CA LEU A 96 -7.90 3.07 13.39
C LEU A 96 -7.60 2.85 11.89
N PHE A 97 -8.36 1.98 11.26
CA PHE A 97 -8.30 1.70 9.83
C PHE A 97 -9.68 1.90 9.19
N PRO A 98 -9.73 2.25 7.90
CA PRO A 98 -10.99 2.44 7.17
C PRO A 98 -11.82 1.15 7.21
N SER A 99 -13.15 1.28 7.31
CA SER A 99 -14.07 0.13 7.23
C SER A 99 -13.95 -0.61 5.89
N ASP A 100 -13.68 0.14 4.83
CA ASP A 100 -13.73 -0.34 3.46
C ASP A 100 -12.41 -0.98 2.99
N ILE A 101 -11.40 -1.03 3.86
CA ILE A 101 -10.12 -1.68 3.55
C ILE A 101 -10.29 -3.19 3.51
N GLY A 102 -9.69 -3.86 2.52
CA GLY A 102 -9.72 -5.31 2.42
C GLY A 102 -9.04 -5.95 3.63
N ARG A 103 -9.63 -7.00 4.20
CA ARG A 103 -9.09 -7.73 5.35
C ARG A 103 -9.08 -9.23 5.07
N PRO A 104 -8.19 -9.70 4.18
CA PRO A 104 -8.11 -11.12 3.88
C PRO A 104 -7.69 -11.91 5.12
N VAL A 105 -8.24 -13.11 5.25
CA VAL A 105 -8.02 -13.97 6.43
C VAL A 105 -6.91 -15.00 6.19
N LEU A 106 -6.74 -15.45 4.93
CA LEU A 106 -5.83 -16.53 4.57
C LEU A 106 -4.42 -16.00 4.22
N GLY A 107 -4.33 -14.90 3.47
CA GLY A 107 -3.06 -14.34 3.04
C GLY A 107 -3.23 -13.14 2.12
N VAL A 108 -2.12 -12.55 1.71
CA VAL A 108 -2.05 -11.40 0.79
C VAL A 108 -1.02 -11.63 -0.30
N LYS A 109 -1.16 -10.89 -1.39
CA LYS A 109 -0.09 -10.78 -2.39
C LYS A 109 0.81 -9.61 -2.06
N LEU A 110 2.11 -9.84 -2.19
CA LEU A 110 3.18 -8.90 -1.89
C LEU A 110 4.08 -8.86 -3.11
N LEU A 111 3.98 -7.79 -3.92
CA LEU A 111 4.71 -7.64 -5.19
C LEU A 111 4.57 -8.86 -6.12
N GLY A 112 3.37 -9.45 -6.17
CA GLY A 112 3.06 -10.64 -6.98
C GLY A 112 3.35 -11.99 -6.30
N GLY A 113 4.09 -12.01 -5.19
CA GLY A 113 4.31 -13.22 -4.38
C GLY A 113 3.20 -13.44 -3.34
N ALA A 114 2.77 -14.69 -3.12
CA ALA A 114 1.79 -14.99 -2.09
C ALA A 114 2.43 -15.07 -0.70
N VAL A 115 1.80 -14.43 0.29
CA VAL A 115 2.20 -14.45 1.70
C VAL A 115 1.03 -14.94 2.53
N SER A 116 1.21 -16.05 3.24
CA SER A 116 0.22 -16.67 4.13
C SER A 116 0.90 -17.11 5.42
N ARG A 117 0.11 -17.36 6.46
CA ARG A 117 0.55 -17.99 7.71
C ARG A 117 0.61 -19.52 7.62
N ASP A 118 0.24 -20.10 6.48
CA ASP A 118 0.27 -21.54 6.29
C ASP A 118 1.70 -22.06 6.49
N ILE A 119 1.86 -22.93 7.49
CA ILE A 119 3.03 -23.81 7.59
C ILE A 119 2.92 -24.68 6.34
N ALA A 120 3.88 -24.56 5.42
CA ALA A 120 3.97 -25.46 4.28
C ALA A 120 3.86 -26.91 4.79
N LYS A 121 2.71 -27.54 4.58
CA LYS A 121 2.69 -29.00 4.53
C LYS A 121 3.52 -29.32 3.31
N GLY A 122 4.72 -29.85 3.55
CA GLY A 122 5.55 -30.42 2.50
C GLY A 122 4.71 -31.37 1.63
N PRO A 123 5.12 -31.60 0.38
CA PRO A 123 4.37 -32.43 -0.55
C PRO A 123 4.08 -33.77 0.13
N THR A 124 2.80 -34.05 0.36
CA THR A 124 2.35 -35.39 0.68
C THR A 124 2.56 -36.22 -0.58
N GLU A 125 3.39 -37.26 -0.45
CA GLU A 125 3.70 -38.28 -1.46
C GLU A 125 2.47 -38.78 -2.24
#